data_AF-A0A7G2C2J3-F1
#
_entry.id   AF-A0A7G2C2J3-F1
#
_cell.length_a   1.000
_cell.length_b   1.000
_cell.length_c   1.000
_cell.angle_alpha   90.00
_cell.angle_beta   90.00
_cell.angle_gamma   90.00
#
_symmetry.space_group_name_H-M   'P 1'
#
loop_
_entity.id
_entity.type
_entity.pdbx_description
1 polymer ?
#
loop_
_entity_poly.entity_id
_entity_poly.type
_entity_poly.pdbx_seq_one_letter_code
_entity_poly.pdbx_strand_id
1 'polypeptide(L)'
;MKEEFSEATVTFDRDTHYPSFEATENEFHKEVRRLCNHHKVLRLGVGCEAGYFGGVLKIPTLVCGPGCEKNIHVEDEFIDRCKMDQCVGFLKDITKFVCTGNYYKAAGSL
;
A
#
# COMPACT_ATOMS: atom_id res chain seq x y z
N MET A 1 7.56 22.64 -35.74
CA MET A 1 6.82 23.78 -35.14
C MET A 1 7.62 25.08 -35.22
N LYS A 2 8.84 25.16 -34.68
CA LYS A 2 9.68 26.37 -34.81
C LYS A 2 10.25 26.65 -36.20
N GLU A 3 10.46 25.61 -37.03
CA GLU A 3 10.87 25.77 -38.44
C GLU A 3 9.82 26.51 -39.27
N GLU A 4 8.53 26.30 -38.97
CA GLU A 4 7.40 26.93 -39.67
C GLU A 4 6.91 28.19 -38.93
N PHE A 5 7.10 28.27 -37.61
CA PHE A 5 6.62 29.36 -36.74
C PHE A 5 7.66 29.70 -35.67
N SER A 6 8.51 30.69 -35.96
CA SER A 6 9.65 31.08 -35.11
C SER A 6 9.25 31.41 -33.66
N GLU A 7 8.07 31.98 -33.45
CA GLU A 7 7.56 32.42 -32.15
C GLU A 7 6.91 31.31 -31.31
N ALA A 8 6.79 30.08 -31.82
CA ALA A 8 6.11 29.01 -31.10
C ALA A 8 6.87 28.57 -29.83
N THR A 9 6.15 28.48 -28.70
CA THR A 9 6.69 28.04 -27.40
C THR A 9 5.87 26.91 -26.79
N VAL A 10 6.53 26.06 -25.99
CA VAL A 10 5.92 25.01 -25.17
C VAL A 10 6.46 25.15 -23.75
N THR A 11 5.58 25.21 -22.77
CA THR A 11 5.92 25.23 -21.35
C THR A 11 5.37 23.99 -20.66
N PHE A 12 6.06 23.55 -19.61
CA PHE A 12 5.62 22.43 -18.77
C PHE A 12 5.60 22.91 -17.33
N ASP A 13 4.50 22.64 -16.64
CA ASP A 13 4.41 22.77 -15.19
C ASP A 13 4.13 21.40 -14.58
N ARG A 14 4.76 21.13 -13.44
CA ARG A 14 4.47 19.94 -12.64
C ARG A 14 3.51 20.35 -11.54
N ASP A 15 2.29 19.86 -11.64
CA ASP A 15 1.23 20.17 -10.69
C ASP A 15 1.35 19.28 -9.43
N THR A 16 0.92 18.01 -9.53
CA THR A 16 0.93 17.08 -8.40
C THR A 16 2.15 16.13 -8.44
N HIS A 17 2.77 15.93 -7.28
CA HIS A 17 3.81 14.92 -7.08
C HIS A 17 3.56 14.17 -5.78
N TYR A 18 3.56 12.83 -5.86
CA TYR A 18 3.68 11.97 -4.68
C TYR A 18 4.96 11.13 -4.81
N PRO A 19 5.74 10.95 -3.72
CA PRO A 19 6.93 10.12 -3.75
C PRO A 19 6.58 8.65 -4.01
N SER A 20 7.49 7.93 -4.67
CA SER A 20 7.41 6.47 -4.79
C SER A 20 7.59 5.80 -3.42
N PHE A 21 6.89 4.68 -3.21
CA PHE A 21 7.12 3.82 -2.05
C PHE A 21 8.08 2.69 -2.39
N GLU A 22 9.23 2.64 -1.72
CA GLU A 22 10.15 1.50 -1.76
C GLU A 22 10.16 0.86 -0.36
N ALA A 23 9.62 -0.36 -0.26
CA ALA A 23 9.52 -1.06 1.00
C ALA A 23 10.83 -1.81 1.30
N THR A 24 11.54 -1.40 2.35
CA THR A 24 12.66 -2.18 2.89
C THR A 24 12.14 -3.18 3.91
N GLU A 25 12.30 -4.47 3.65
CA GLU A 25 11.85 -5.52 4.58
C GLU A 25 12.59 -5.42 5.94
N ASN A 26 11.84 -5.56 7.02
CA ASN A 26 12.32 -5.56 8.40
C ASN A 26 11.47 -6.53 9.24
N GLU A 27 11.73 -6.66 10.54
CA GLU A 27 10.99 -7.58 11.41
C GLU A 27 9.48 -7.28 11.48
N PHE A 28 9.08 -6.01 11.40
CA PHE A 28 7.66 -5.64 11.31
C PHE A 28 7.00 -6.19 10.03
N HIS A 29 7.66 -6.03 8.88
CA HIS A 29 7.15 -6.57 7.62
C HIS A 29 7.05 -8.11 7.64
N LYS A 30 8.04 -8.80 8.21
CA LYS A 30 8.03 -10.27 8.36
C LYS A 30 6.86 -10.73 9.23
N GLU A 31 6.60 -10.03 10.32
CA GLU A 31 5.49 -10.36 11.21
C GLU A 31 4.13 -10.12 10.53
N VAL A 32 3.96 -9.00 9.81
CA VAL A 32 2.72 -8.79 9.05
C VAL A 32 2.51 -9.88 8.00
N ARG A 33 3.55 -10.30 7.28
CA ARG A 33 3.45 -11.42 6.32
C ARG A 33 3.00 -12.71 7.00
N ARG A 34 3.49 -12.99 8.21
CA ARG A 34 3.08 -14.15 9.04
C ARG A 34 1.61 -14.04 9.44
N LEU A 35 1.15 -12.89 9.90
CA LEU A 35 -0.25 -12.65 10.29
C LEU A 35 -1.21 -12.79 9.11
N CYS A 36 -0.81 -12.34 7.93
CA CYS A 36 -1.63 -12.42 6.71
C CYS A 36 -1.50 -13.76 5.96
N ASN A 37 -0.61 -14.67 6.41
CA ASN A 37 -0.19 -15.86 5.65
C ASN A 37 0.11 -15.56 4.16
N HIS A 38 0.76 -14.42 3.90
CA HIS A 38 0.99 -13.91 2.54
C HIS A 38 2.47 -13.56 2.34
N HIS A 39 3.20 -14.47 1.72
CA HIS A 39 4.66 -14.39 1.58
C HIS A 39 5.14 -13.87 0.22
N LYS A 40 4.23 -13.65 -0.73
CA LYS A 40 4.61 -13.13 -2.05
C LYS A 40 4.98 -11.65 -1.96
N VAL A 41 6.10 -11.27 -2.57
CA VAL A 41 6.47 -9.87 -2.80
C VAL A 41 5.71 -9.38 -4.04
N LEU A 42 5.04 -8.23 -3.90
CA LEU A 42 4.28 -7.59 -4.97
C LEU A 42 4.85 -6.19 -5.20
N ARG A 43 4.95 -5.79 -6.46
CA ARG A 43 5.27 -4.42 -6.88
C ARG A 43 4.15 -3.96 -7.80
N LEU A 44 3.55 -2.82 -7.47
CA LEU A 44 2.44 -2.26 -8.24
C LEU A 44 2.90 -1.00 -8.97
N GLY A 45 2.43 -0.81 -10.20
CA GLY A 45 2.69 0.39 -11.01
C GLY A 45 1.76 1.55 -10.68
N VAL A 46 1.25 1.63 -9.45
CA VAL A 46 0.27 2.62 -9.01
C VAL A 46 0.82 3.44 -7.84
N GLY A 47 0.37 4.69 -7.73
CA GLY A 47 0.67 5.55 -6.61
C GLY A 47 -0.15 5.23 -5.37
N CYS A 48 0.45 5.41 -4.19
CA CYS A 48 -0.26 5.42 -2.91
C CYS A 48 0.48 6.32 -1.91
N GLU A 49 -0.16 6.61 -0.79
CA GLU A 49 0.31 7.51 0.26
C GLU A 49 1.53 6.96 1.00
N ALA A 50 1.84 5.66 0.86
CA ALA A 50 2.95 5.02 1.55
C ALA A 50 4.31 5.63 1.21
N GLY A 51 4.47 6.21 0.01
CA GLY A 51 5.69 6.92 -0.35
C GLY A 51 5.92 8.16 0.50
N TYR A 52 4.85 8.83 0.92
CA TYR A 52 4.94 9.95 1.83
C TYR A 52 5.18 9.48 3.27
N PHE A 53 4.39 8.51 3.78
CA PHE A 53 4.55 8.02 5.16
C PHE A 53 5.91 7.37 5.42
N GLY A 54 6.32 6.41 4.57
CA GLY A 54 7.59 5.71 4.73
C GLY A 54 8.79 6.50 4.22
N GLY A 55 8.63 7.16 3.07
CA GLY A 55 9.73 7.88 2.41
C GLY A 55 10.03 9.24 3.03
N VAL A 56 8.99 10.05 3.29
CA VAL A 56 9.14 11.43 3.78
C VAL A 56 9.06 11.50 5.30
N LEU A 57 7.99 10.97 5.89
CA LEU A 57 7.76 11.05 7.35
C LEU A 57 8.55 10.00 8.15
N LYS A 58 9.17 9.03 7.48
CA LYS A 58 9.97 7.95 8.09
C LYS A 58 9.19 7.11 9.11
N ILE A 59 7.87 6.97 8.90
CA ILE A 59 7.01 6.09 9.69
C ILE A 59 7.11 4.68 9.09
N PRO A 60 7.36 3.62 9.89
CA PRO A 60 7.26 2.25 9.41
C PRO A 60 5.91 2.02 8.74
N THR A 61 5.93 1.74 7.44
CA THR A 61 4.74 1.73 6.59
C THR A 61 4.68 0.45 5.80
N LEU A 62 3.49 -0.14 5.74
CA LEU A 62 3.17 -1.27 4.87
C LEU A 62 1.82 -0.98 4.23
N VAL A 63 1.68 -1.36 2.96
CA VAL A 63 0.38 -1.40 2.28
C VAL A 63 -0.14 -2.84 2.31
N CYS A 64 -1.35 -3.02 2.84
CA CYS A 64 -2.04 -4.30 2.87
C CYS A 64 -3.56 -4.08 2.76
N GLY A 65 -4.25 -5.07 2.23
CA GLY A 65 -5.69 -5.03 2.03
C GLY A 65 -6.13 -6.15 1.09
N PRO A 66 -7.37 -6.59 1.18
CA PRO A 66 -7.94 -7.56 0.26
C PRO A 66 -8.35 -6.88 -1.04
N GLY A 67 -8.70 -7.72 -2.02
CA GLY A 67 -9.21 -7.27 -3.31
C GLY A 67 -8.17 -7.42 -4.41
N CYS A 68 -8.47 -6.83 -5.57
CA CYS A 68 -7.64 -6.89 -6.76
C CYS A 68 -7.75 -5.57 -7.52
N GLU A 69 -6.63 -5.11 -8.05
CA GLU A 69 -6.51 -3.95 -8.95
C GLU A 69 -7.57 -3.95 -10.06
N LYS A 70 -7.93 -5.12 -10.58
CA LYS A 70 -8.90 -5.24 -11.68
C LYS A 70 -10.33 -4.80 -11.31
N ASN A 71 -10.63 -4.66 -10.02
CA ASN A 71 -11.96 -4.34 -9.50
C ASN A 71 -12.08 -2.89 -9.01
N ILE A 72 -11.01 -2.10 -9.00
CA ILE A 72 -11.04 -0.70 -8.51
C ILE A 72 -11.19 0.27 -9.68
N HIS A 73 -11.83 1.42 -9.44
CA HIS A 73 -12.04 2.48 -10.45
C HIS A 73 -12.81 2.02 -11.70
N VAL A 74 -13.70 1.05 -11.53
CA VAL A 74 -14.64 0.58 -12.56
C VAL A 74 -16.07 0.85 -12.10
N GLU A 75 -17.04 0.83 -13.03
CA GLU A 75 -18.45 1.09 -12.74
C GLU A 75 -18.99 0.17 -11.62
N ASP A 76 -18.66 -1.12 -11.70
CA ASP A 76 -19.08 -2.15 -10.74
C ASP A 76 -17.96 -2.47 -9.74
N GLU A 77 -17.37 -1.47 -9.08
CA GLU A 77 -16.38 -1.70 -8.03
C GLU A 77 -16.98 -2.48 -6.86
N PHE A 78 -16.38 -3.63 -6.51
CA PHE A 78 -16.87 -4.50 -5.45
C PHE A 78 -15.78 -5.26 -4.70
N ILE A 79 -16.15 -5.74 -3.51
CA ILE A 79 -15.36 -6.68 -2.73
C ILE A 79 -16.26 -7.72 -2.05
N ASP A 80 -15.78 -8.97 -2.00
CA ASP A 80 -16.49 -10.03 -1.29
C ASP A 80 -16.54 -9.76 0.22
N ARG A 81 -17.70 -9.97 0.83
CA ARG A 81 -17.87 -9.77 2.28
C ARG A 81 -16.89 -10.58 3.13
N CYS A 82 -16.58 -11.81 2.72
CA CYS A 82 -15.62 -12.66 3.43
C CYS A 82 -14.21 -12.05 3.46
N LYS A 83 -13.85 -11.22 2.49
CA LYS A 83 -12.59 -10.47 2.46
C LYS A 83 -12.58 -9.33 3.46
N MET A 84 -13.72 -8.67 3.67
CA MET A 84 -13.87 -7.67 4.73
C MET A 84 -13.74 -8.31 6.12
N ASP A 85 -14.29 -9.50 6.33
CA ASP A 85 -14.13 -10.24 7.59
C ASP A 85 -12.65 -10.59 7.85
N GLN A 86 -11.89 -10.94 6.80
CA GLN A 86 -10.43 -11.15 6.88
C GLN A 86 -9.68 -9.86 7.30
N CYS A 87 -10.06 -8.68 6.78
CA CYS A 87 -9.49 -7.40 7.24
C CYS A 87 -9.70 -7.19 8.72
N VAL A 88 -10.90 -7.46 9.21
CA VAL A 88 -11.25 -7.26 10.62
C VAL A 88 -10.40 -8.18 11.51
N GLY A 89 -10.20 -9.44 11.09
CA GLY A 89 -9.28 -10.36 11.75
C GLY A 89 -7.86 -9.82 11.80
N PHE A 90 -7.32 -9.44 10.64
CA PHE A 90 -5.99 -8.86 10.52
C PHE A 90 -5.79 -7.62 11.41
N LEU A 91 -6.74 -6.67 11.39
CA LEU A 91 -6.67 -5.45 12.18
C LEU A 91 -6.61 -5.75 13.69
N LYS A 92 -7.38 -6.73 14.17
CA LYS A 92 -7.32 -7.16 15.58
C LYS A 92 -5.95 -7.72 15.94
N ASP A 93 -5.39 -8.58 15.08
CA ASP A 93 -4.12 -9.23 15.33
C ASP A 93 -2.95 -8.25 15.28
N ILE A 94 -2.91 -7.35 14.28
CA ILE A 94 -1.84 -6.35 14.18
C ILE A 94 -1.92 -5.31 15.28
N THR A 95 -3.12 -4.86 15.67
CA THR A 95 -3.27 -3.96 16.83
C THR A 95 -2.77 -4.63 18.10
N LYS A 96 -3.09 -5.91 18.32
CA LYS A 96 -2.57 -6.65 19.47
C LYS A 96 -1.05 -6.72 19.44
N PHE A 97 -0.45 -7.03 18.29
CA PHE A 97 1.00 -7.07 18.11
C PHE A 97 1.65 -5.73 18.46
N VAL A 98 1.21 -4.64 17.81
CA VAL A 98 1.82 -3.31 17.94
C VAL A 98 1.61 -2.72 19.34
N CYS A 99 0.44 -2.90 19.95
CA CYS A 99 0.12 -2.27 21.24
C CYS A 99 0.62 -3.04 22.46
N THR A 100 0.87 -4.35 22.35
CA THR A 100 1.21 -5.18 23.52
C THR A 100 2.62 -5.77 23.49
N GLY A 101 3.31 -5.72 22.34
CA GLY A 101 4.64 -6.31 22.17
C GLY A 101 4.70 -7.84 22.39
N ASN A 102 3.54 -8.50 22.53
CA ASN A 102 3.46 -9.92 22.90
C ASN A 102 3.37 -10.81 21.66
N TYR A 103 4.54 -11.22 21.18
CA TYR A 103 4.77 -12.11 20.04
C TYR A 103 4.10 -13.50 20.12
N TYR A 104 3.77 -14.00 21.30
CA TYR A 104 3.33 -15.40 21.48
C TYR A 104 1.81 -15.62 21.64
N LYS A 105 0.96 -14.60 21.43
CA LYS A 105 -0.49 -14.73 21.71
C LYS A 105 -1.46 -14.15 20.69
N ALA A 106 -1.04 -13.73 19.49
CA ALA A 106 -2.01 -13.66 18.39
C ALA A 106 -2.20 -15.09 17.90
N ALA A 107 -3.24 -15.77 18.40
CA ALA A 107 -3.58 -17.11 17.95
C ALA A 107 -3.75 -17.03 16.43
N GLY A 108 -2.99 -17.85 15.70
CA GLY A 108 -3.23 -18.03 14.28
C GLY A 108 -4.67 -18.49 14.09
N SER A 109 -5.51 -17.60 13.59
CA SER A 109 -6.82 -17.95 13.08
C SER A 109 -7.06 -17.17 11.80
N LEU A 110 -6.32 -17.56 10.76
CA LEU A 110 -6.78 -17.59 9.38
C LEU A 110 -6.48 -18.97 8.82
#